data_AF-A0A661UQ26-F1
#
_entry.id   AF-A0A661UQ26-F1
#
_cell.length_a   1.000
_cell.length_b   1.000
_cell.length_c   1.000
_cell.angle_alpha   90.00
_cell.angle_beta   90.00
_cell.angle_gamma   90.00
#
_symmetry.space_group_name_H-M   'P 1'
#
loop_
_entity.id
_entity.type
_entity.pdbx_description
1 polymer ?
#
loop_
_entity_poly.entity_id
_entity_poly.type
_entity_poly.pdbx_seq_one_letter_code
_entity_poly.pdbx_strand_id
1 'polypeptide(L)'
;MFKINEYFEGKVKSIAFKDRKSEATIGVMAKGEYKFGTSKNEVMTVISGKLVVKLPDCDCWKEYEKYDSFSIDANKKFHVKTESNTTYICRYYNDPDCGCGCNCS
;
A
#
# COMPACT_ATOMS: atom_id res chain seq x y z
N MET A 1 7.87 20.14 7.47
CA MET A 1 8.18 18.90 8.22
C MET A 1 7.30 17.79 7.68
N PHE A 2 7.84 16.59 7.42
CA PHE A 2 7.03 15.47 6.95
C PHE A 2 6.26 14.79 8.09
N LYS A 3 5.07 14.26 7.81
CA LYS A 3 4.30 13.46 8.78
C LYS A 3 4.83 12.03 8.77
N ILE A 4 5.22 11.53 9.95
CA ILE A 4 5.66 10.15 10.15
C ILE A 4 4.50 9.37 10.76
N ASN A 5 4.20 8.20 10.21
CA ASN A 5 3.25 7.27 10.78
C ASN A 5 3.99 6.02 11.26
N GLU A 6 3.56 5.48 12.38
CA GLU A 6 4.14 4.29 13.00
C GLU A 6 3.03 3.31 13.37
N TYR A 7 3.23 2.04 13.04
CA TYR A 7 2.27 0.97 13.27
C TYR A 7 2.99 -0.27 13.81
N PHE A 8 2.23 -1.13 14.49
CA PHE A 8 2.69 -2.44 14.98
C PHE A 8 4.01 -2.36 15.77
N GLU A 9 4.06 -1.48 16.77
CA GLU A 9 5.25 -1.30 17.63
C GLU A 9 6.52 -0.93 16.83
N GLY A 10 6.36 -0.12 15.79
CA GLY A 10 7.47 0.34 14.97
C GLY A 10 7.93 -0.63 13.88
N LYS A 11 7.31 -1.80 13.76
CA LYS A 11 7.60 -2.77 12.69
C LYS A 11 7.18 -2.27 11.32
N VAL A 12 6.27 -1.30 11.25
CA VAL A 12 5.92 -0.60 10.01
C VAL A 12 5.98 0.90 10.26
N LYS A 13 6.74 1.61 9.42
CA LYS A 13 6.83 3.07 9.47
C LYS A 13 6.66 3.65 8.08
N SER A 14 5.99 4.80 7.98
CA SER A 14 5.84 5.51 6.71
C SER A 14 5.97 7.02 6.86
N ILE A 15 6.38 7.68 5.78
CA ILE A 15 6.53 9.12 5.68
C ILE A 15 5.53 9.61 4.63
N ALA A 16 4.62 10.49 5.03
CA ALA A 16 3.63 11.08 4.15
C ALA A 16 4.22 12.29 3.40
N PHE A 17 3.90 12.38 2.12
CA PHE A 17 4.26 13.48 1.24
C PHE A 17 3.19 13.71 0.17
N LYS A 18 3.30 14.82 -0.56
CA LYS A 18 2.44 15.12 -1.70
C LYS A 18 3.17 14.75 -2.98
N ASP A 19 2.67 13.74 -3.69
CA ASP A 19 3.04 13.46 -5.08
C ASP A 19 2.22 14.40 -5.98
N ARG A 20 2.68 14.70 -7.20
CA ARG A 20 2.22 15.82 -8.07
C ARG A 20 0.78 16.32 -7.82
N LYS A 21 -0.21 15.43 -7.87
CA LYS A 21 -1.64 15.73 -7.64
C LYS A 21 -2.30 14.90 -6.51
N SER A 22 -1.56 14.06 -5.79
CA SER A 22 -2.13 13.13 -4.81
C SER A 22 -1.30 13.02 -3.53
N GLU A 23 -1.97 12.66 -2.44
CA GLU A 23 -1.27 12.26 -1.23
C GLU A 23 -0.61 10.90 -1.46
N ALA A 24 0.58 10.72 -0.88
CA ALA A 24 1.30 9.46 -0.91
C ALA A 24 2.04 9.21 0.39
N THR A 25 2.35 7.94 0.65
CA THR A 25 3.26 7.53 1.71
C THR A 25 4.34 6.62 1.14
N ILE A 26 5.58 6.77 1.62
CA ILE A 26 6.64 5.78 1.40
C ILE A 26 6.98 5.15 2.74
N GLY A 27 7.07 3.83 2.79
CA GLY A 27 7.23 3.11 4.04
C GLY A 27 8.10 1.87 3.94
N VAL A 28 8.45 1.37 5.11
CA VAL A 28 9.16 0.10 5.31
C VAL A 28 8.36 -0.77 6.27
N MET A 29 8.35 -2.06 6.00
CA MET A 29 7.71 -3.12 6.75
C MET A 29 8.76 -4.16 7.11
N ALA A 30 8.92 -4.45 8.39
CA ALA A 30 9.76 -5.54 8.86
C ALA A 30 9.11 -6.90 8.58
N LYS A 31 9.91 -7.98 8.61
CA LYS A 31 9.40 -9.36 8.53
C LYS A 31 8.21 -9.57 9.48
N GLY A 32 7.10 -10.09 8.97
CA GLY A 32 5.90 -10.36 9.76
C GLY A 32 4.63 -10.44 8.92
N GLU A 33 3.50 -10.60 9.61
CA GLU A 33 2.16 -10.55 9.05
C GLU A 33 1.35 -9.44 9.72
N TYR A 34 0.62 -8.69 8.90
CA TYR A 34 -0.04 -7.46 9.28
C TYR A 34 -1.43 -7.39 8.64
N LYS A 35 -2.35 -6.70 9.32
CA LYS A 35 -3.69 -6.41 8.82
C LYS A 35 -3.88 -4.91 8.71
N PHE A 36 -4.17 -4.44 7.51
CA PHE A 36 -4.39 -3.03 7.21
C PHE A 36 -5.87 -2.77 6.90
N GLY A 37 -6.27 -1.51 7.08
CA GLY A 37 -7.56 -0.99 6.65
C GLY A 37 -7.37 0.29 5.86
N THR A 38 -8.12 0.45 4.78
CA THR A 38 -8.08 1.63 3.92
C THR A 38 -9.19 2.61 4.28
N SER A 39 -8.91 3.92 4.19
CA SER A 39 -9.91 4.98 4.27
C SER A 39 -10.12 5.71 2.95
N LYS A 40 -9.21 5.52 1.99
CA LYS A 40 -9.24 6.04 0.61
C LYS A 40 -8.86 4.90 -0.33
N ASN A 41 -9.18 5.06 -1.62
CA ASN A 41 -8.64 4.16 -2.64
C ASN A 41 -7.13 4.34 -2.69
N GLU A 42 -6.40 3.23 -2.72
CA GLU A 42 -4.95 3.26 -2.68
C GLU A 42 -4.34 2.27 -3.66
N VAL A 43 -3.23 2.66 -4.30
CA VAL A 43 -2.35 1.76 -5.05
C VAL A 43 -1.06 1.61 -4.28
N MET A 44 -0.76 0.37 -3.87
CA MET A 44 0.50 0.03 -3.24
C MET A 44 1.44 -0.56 -4.28
N THR A 45 2.65 -0.01 -4.37
CA THR A 45 3.73 -0.51 -5.23
C THR A 45 4.91 -0.93 -4.36
N VAL A 46 5.43 -2.14 -4.58
CA VAL A 46 6.63 -2.62 -3.89
C VAL A 46 7.86 -1.93 -4.48
N ILE A 47 8.73 -1.37 -3.64
CA ILE A 47 9.96 -0.67 -4.07
C ILE A 47 11.20 -1.56 -3.91
N SER A 48 11.23 -2.38 -2.85
CA SER A 48 12.28 -3.36 -2.58
C SER A 48 11.73 -4.47 -1.70
N GLY A 49 12.16 -5.71 -1.91
CA GLY A 49 11.65 -6.87 -1.17
C GLY A 49 10.46 -7.52 -1.88
N LYS A 50 9.59 -8.16 -1.11
CA LYS A 50 8.45 -8.93 -1.60
C LYS A 50 7.32 -8.90 -0.59
N LEU A 51 6.11 -8.67 -1.07
CA LEU A 51 4.89 -8.80 -0.28
C LEU A 51 4.10 -10.01 -0.77
N VAL A 52 3.46 -10.70 0.16
CA VAL A 52 2.38 -11.61 -0.15
C VAL A 52 1.12 -11.05 0.47
N VAL A 53 0.09 -10.85 -0.34
CA VAL A 53 -1.09 -10.05 0.01
C VAL A 53 -2.34 -10.91 -0.18
N LYS A 54 -3.24 -10.87 0.80
CA LYS A 54 -4.61 -11.36 0.67
C LYS A 54 -5.52 -10.14 0.54
N LEU A 55 -5.98 -9.89 -0.67
CA LEU A 55 -6.87 -8.78 -1.01
C LEU A 55 -8.26 -8.98 -0.37
N PRO A 56 -9.04 -7.88 -0.20
CA PRO A 56 -10.43 -8.00 0.20
C PRO A 56 -11.16 -8.92 -0.78
N ASP A 57 -12.05 -9.76 -0.25
CA ASP A 57 -12.92 -10.61 -1.07
C ASP A 57 -12.18 -11.68 -1.93
N CYS A 58 -10.85 -11.87 -1.77
CA CYS A 58 -10.14 -13.07 -2.25
C CYS A 58 -9.77 -13.99 -1.08
N ASP A 59 -9.93 -15.29 -1.26
CA ASP A 59 -9.39 -16.30 -0.32
C ASP A 59 -7.93 -16.69 -0.60
N CYS A 60 -7.39 -16.19 -1.71
CA CYS A 60 -6.06 -16.44 -2.19
C CYS A 60 -5.02 -15.45 -1.60
N TRP A 61 -3.82 -15.95 -1.35
CA TRP A 61 -2.64 -15.12 -1.17
C TRP A 61 -1.95 -14.93 -2.52
N LYS A 62 -1.63 -13.69 -2.88
CA LYS A 62 -0.91 -13.35 -4.11
C LYS A 62 0.41 -12.67 -3.81
N GLU A 63 1.44 -13.03 -4.57
CA GLU A 63 2.78 -12.45 -4.42
C GLU A 63 2.93 -11.20 -5.29
N TYR A 64 3.65 -10.23 -4.75
CA TYR A 64 4.00 -8.96 -5.39
C TYR A 64 5.48 -8.71 -5.14
N GLU A 65 6.26 -8.72 -6.21
CA GLU A 65 7.70 -8.48 -6.19
C GLU A 65 8.00 -7.01 -6.46
N LYS A 66 9.29 -6.69 -6.54
CA LYS A 66 9.77 -5.33 -6.79
C LYS A 66 9.11 -4.75 -8.05
N TYR A 67 8.52 -3.57 -7.89
CA TYR A 67 7.76 -2.80 -8.88
C TYR A 67 6.36 -3.33 -9.24
N ASP A 68 5.95 -4.47 -8.68
CA ASP A 68 4.56 -4.88 -8.79
C ASP A 68 3.66 -3.95 -7.97
N SER A 69 2.42 -3.80 -8.43
CA SER A 69 1.42 -2.95 -7.79
C SER A 69 0.08 -3.65 -7.63
N PHE A 70 -0.68 -3.24 -6.63
CA PHE A 70 -2.07 -3.64 -6.42
C PHE A 70 -2.90 -2.49 -5.88
N SER A 71 -4.18 -2.49 -6.25
CA SER A 71 -5.14 -1.49 -5.82
C SER A 71 -6.06 -2.07 -4.75
N ILE A 72 -6.44 -1.22 -3.80
CA ILE A 72 -7.39 -1.53 -2.74
C ILE A 72 -8.38 -0.38 -2.65
N ASP A 73 -9.67 -0.70 -2.72
CA ASP A 73 -10.72 0.29 -2.57
C ASP A 73 -10.77 0.83 -1.13
N ALA A 74 -11.37 2.00 -0.96
CA ALA A 74 -11.64 2.60 0.34
C ALA A 74 -12.51 1.69 1.23
N ASN A 75 -12.34 1.81 2.54
CA ASN A 75 -13.11 1.09 3.56
C ASN A 75 -13.02 -0.44 3.46
N LYS A 76 -11.91 -0.95 2.94
CA LYS A 76 -11.59 -2.37 2.87
C LYS A 76 -10.50 -2.74 3.86
N LYS A 77 -10.37 -4.04 4.13
CA LYS A 77 -9.30 -4.61 4.95
C LYS A 77 -8.57 -5.67 4.15
N PHE A 78 -7.26 -5.70 4.27
CA PHE A 78 -6.41 -6.67 3.57
C PHE A 78 -5.31 -7.16 4.50
N HIS A 79 -4.77 -8.34 4.19
CA HIS A 79 -3.65 -8.90 4.94
C HIS A 79 -2.39 -8.84 4.10
N VAL A 80 -1.27 -8.57 4.75
CA VAL A 80 0.06 -8.49 4.14
C VAL A 80 1.01 -9.31 4.98
N LYS A 81 1.80 -10.16 4.33
CA LYS A 81 2.93 -10.85 4.95
C LYS A 81 4.20 -10.58 4.14
N THR A 82 5.31 -10.48 4.83
CA THR A 82 6.63 -10.36 4.20
C THR A 82 7.66 -11.17 4.98
N GLU A 83 8.52 -11.87 4.25
CA GLU A 83 9.57 -12.74 4.81
C GLU A 83 10.88 -11.99 5.08
N SER A 84 10.97 -10.72 4.68
CA SER A 84 12.13 -9.84 4.86
C SER A 84 11.70 -8.38 4.98
N ASN A 85 12.64 -7.47 5.28
CA ASN A 85 12.31 -6.05 5.31
C ASN A 85 11.96 -5.57 3.89
N THR A 86 10.74 -5.05 3.72
CA THR A 86 10.18 -4.67 2.41
C THR A 86 9.77 -3.21 2.42
N THR A 87 10.10 -2.48 1.36
CA THR A 87 9.71 -1.08 1.18
C THR A 87 8.61 -0.96 0.15
N TYR A 88 7.72 0.02 0.35
CA TYR A 88 6.58 0.27 -0.52
C TYR A 88 6.31 1.77 -0.66
N ILE A 89 5.64 2.13 -1.74
CA ILE A 89 4.96 3.41 -1.88
C ILE A 89 3.47 3.16 -2.00
N CYS A 90 2.68 3.92 -1.26
CA CYS A 90 1.23 3.90 -1.34
C CYS A 90 0.75 5.25 -1.88
N ARG A 91 -0.02 5.25 -2.96
CA ARG A 91 -0.60 6.45 -3.58
C ARG A 91 -2.11 6.43 -3.41
N TYR A 92 -2.67 7.54 -2.94
CA TYR A 92 -4.09 7.68 -2.72
C TYR A 92 -4.77 8.41 -3.89
N TYR A 93 -5.98 8.01 -4.23
CA TYR A 93 -6.79 8.70 -5.24
C TYR A 93 -8.25 8.75 -4.78
N ASN A 94 -8.95 9.80 -5.19
CA ASN A 94 -10.33 10.09 -4.76
C ASN A 94 -11.37 9.72 -5.83
N ASP A 95 -11.00 8.97 -6.87
CA ASP A 95 -11.84 8.78 -8.05
C ASP A 95 -12.22 7.30 -8.26
N PRO A 96 -13.52 6.95 -8.35
CA PRO A 96 -13.98 5.61 -8.71
C PRO A 96 -13.63 5.17 -10.14
N ASP A 97 -13.27 6.09 -11.05
CA ASP A 97 -13.03 5.75 -12.48
C ASP A 97 -11.55 5.63 -12.90
N CYS A 98 -10.60 5.91 -12.00
CA CYS A 98 -9.16 5.95 -12.35
C CYS A 98 -8.47 4.57 -12.39
N GLY A 99 -9.24 3.49 -12.58
CA GLY A 99 -8.75 2.12 -12.80
C GLY A 99 -8.71 1.69 -14.27
N CYS A 100 -9.34 2.45 -15.17
CA CYS A 100 -9.48 2.12 -16.59
C CYS A 100 -8.83 3.19 -17.48
N GLY A 101 -7.49 3.23 -17.56
CA GLY A 101 -6.72 3.71 -18.72
C GLY A 101 -7.07 5.05 -19.41
N CYS A 102 -7.93 5.89 -18.85
CA CYS A 102 -8.46 7.08 -19.51
C CYS A 102 -8.27 8.29 -18.59
N ASN A 103 -7.29 9.12 -18.96
CA ASN A 103 -7.04 10.50 -18.53
C ASN A 103 -7.86 11.04 -17.33
N CYS A 104 -7.34 10.83 -16.13
CA CYS A 104 -7.81 11.53 -14.93
C CYS A 104 -7.22 12.97 -14.96
N SER A 105 -8.10 13.97 -15.13
CA SER A 105 -7.78 15.41 -15.19
C SER A 105 -7.58 16.01 -13.81
#